data_AF-A0A6M8VV37-F1
#
_entry.id   AF-A0A6M8VV37-F1
#
_cell.length_a   1.000
_cell.length_b   1.000
_cell.length_c   1.000
_cell.angle_alpha   90.00
_cell.angle_beta   90.00
_cell.angle_gamma   90.00
#
_symmetry.space_group_name_H-M   'P 1'
#
loop_
_entity.id
_entity.type
_entity.pdbx_description
1 polymer ?
#
loop_
_entity_poly.entity_id
_entity_poly.type
_entity_poly.pdbx_seq_one_letter_code
_entity_poly.pdbx_strand_id
1 'polypeptide(L)'
;MGKVRARSDNGKLFLDFYYQGERCREQTALANTPANRRKVQKLLDRIEAEILAGSFDYGATFPGSARALQFSGVGPSGGAAHRASVPARAGAAREVDRTPRFREFAETWMVSAYEPTLFSTTHRSLC
;
A
#
# COMPACT_ATOMS: atom_id res chain seq x y z
N MET A 1 -7.54 -3.73 -10.20
CA MET A 1 -8.77 -3.10 -9.67
C MET A 1 -8.39 -2.05 -8.64
N GLY A 2 -8.61 -0.78 -8.97
CA GLY A 2 -8.36 0.40 -8.16
C GLY A 2 -9.64 0.95 -7.53
N LYS A 3 -9.49 2.04 -6.79
CA LYS A 3 -10.58 2.71 -6.06
C LYS A 3 -10.46 4.23 -6.16
N VAL A 4 -11.60 4.91 -6.23
CA VAL A 4 -11.68 6.37 -6.09
C VAL A 4 -12.02 6.72 -4.65
N ARG A 5 -11.16 7.50 -3.99
CA ARG A 5 -11.35 7.92 -2.60
C ARG A 5 -11.23 9.44 -2.50
N ALA A 6 -11.78 10.00 -1.43
CA ALA A 6 -11.58 11.40 -1.07
C ALA A 6 -10.53 11.48 0.04
N ARG A 7 -9.65 12.46 -0.02
CA ARG A 7 -8.73 12.76 1.09
C ARG A 7 -9.48 13.55 2.17
N SER A 8 -9.26 13.19 3.43
CA SER A 8 -9.83 13.87 4.60
C SER A 8 -9.40 15.32 4.70
N ASP A 9 -8.16 15.62 4.33
CA ASP A 9 -7.52 16.89 4.63
C ASP A 9 -7.97 18.01 3.70
N ASN A 10 -8.13 17.71 2.39
CA ASN A 10 -8.47 18.71 1.36
C ASN A 10 -9.80 18.43 0.64
N GLY A 11 -10.48 17.33 0.96
CA GLY A 11 -11.73 16.93 0.32
C GLY A 11 -11.65 16.61 -1.17
N LYS A 12 -10.43 16.49 -1.73
CA LYS A 12 -10.21 16.21 -3.16
C LYS A 12 -10.22 14.71 -3.42
N LEU A 13 -10.65 14.35 -4.62
CA LEU A 13 -10.66 12.97 -5.09
C LEU A 13 -9.27 12.54 -5.53
N PHE A 14 -8.93 11.27 -5.29
CA PHE A 14 -7.72 10.64 -5.80
C PHE A 14 -8.02 9.21 -6.28
N LEU A 15 -7.23 8.75 -7.24
CA LEU A 15 -7.27 7.39 -7.76
C LEU A 15 -6.21 6.56 -7.04
N ASP A 16 -6.56 5.32 -6.69
CA ASP A 16 -5.66 4.37 -6.01
C ASP A 16 -5.73 3.04 -6.76
N PHE A 17 -4.70 2.71 -7.53
CA PHE A 17 -4.66 1.52 -8.38
C PHE A 17 -3.25 0.91 -8.42
N TYR A 18 -3.12 -0.25 -9.05
CA TYR A 18 -1.82 -0.91 -9.24
C TYR A 18 -1.46 -0.91 -10.72
N TYR A 19 -0.21 -0.59 -11.02
CA TYR A 19 0.36 -0.65 -12.37
C TYR A 19 1.79 -1.18 -12.29
N GLN A 20 2.11 -2.18 -13.14
CA GLN A 20 3.41 -2.86 -13.13
C GLN A 20 3.87 -3.38 -11.74
N GLY A 21 2.92 -3.83 -10.89
CA GLY A 21 3.22 -4.31 -9.53
C GLY A 21 3.37 -3.22 -8.48
N GLU A 22 3.36 -1.95 -8.86
CA GLU A 22 3.45 -0.82 -7.94
C GLU A 22 2.11 -0.16 -7.68
N ARG A 23 1.89 0.25 -6.43
CA ARG A 23 0.70 1.02 -6.04
C ARG A 23 0.86 2.48 -6.44
N CYS A 24 -0.04 2.96 -7.28
CA CYS A 24 -0.10 4.33 -7.77
C CYS A 24 -1.26 5.08 -7.12
N ARG A 25 -0.98 6.27 -6.58
CA ARG A 25 -1.96 7.14 -5.93
C ARG A 25 -1.95 8.53 -6.56
N GLU A 26 -2.79 8.73 -7.56
CA GLU A 26 -2.83 9.99 -8.32
C GLU A 26 -3.92 10.93 -7.79
N GLN A 27 -3.53 12.14 -7.42
CA GLN A 27 -4.46 13.16 -6.93
C GLN A 27 -5.15 13.88 -8.09
N THR A 28 -6.42 14.25 -7.88
CA THR A 28 -7.16 15.11 -8.80
C THR A 28 -7.40 16.47 -8.17
N ALA A 29 -7.64 17.48 -9.00
CA ALA A 29 -8.08 18.80 -8.53
C ALA A 29 -9.57 18.86 -8.15
N LEU A 30 -10.32 17.77 -8.33
CA LEU A 30 -11.77 17.74 -8.20
C LEU A 30 -12.20 17.53 -6.75
N ALA A 31 -13.15 18.37 -6.29
CA ALA A 31 -13.81 18.19 -5.01
C ALA A 31 -14.69 16.93 -5.00
N ASN A 32 -14.89 16.36 -3.80
CA ASN A 32 -15.74 15.20 -3.56
C ASN A 32 -17.23 15.52 -3.72
N THR A 33 -17.68 15.63 -4.97
CA THR A 33 -19.10 15.70 -5.34
C THR A 33 -19.50 14.44 -6.10
N PRO A 34 -20.79 14.03 -6.09
CA PRO A 34 -21.24 12.85 -6.83
C PRO A 34 -20.93 12.91 -8.34
N ALA A 35 -21.09 14.09 -8.95
CA ALA A 35 -20.79 14.29 -10.37
C ALA A 35 -19.28 14.10 -10.67
N ASN A 36 -18.41 14.66 -9.83
CA ASN A 36 -16.97 14.51 -9.97
C ASN A 36 -16.51 13.09 -9.71
N ARG A 37 -17.10 12.42 -8.71
CA ARG A 37 -16.83 11.01 -8.41
C ARG A 37 -17.13 10.12 -9.62
N ARG A 38 -18.25 10.34 -10.31
CA ARG A 38 -18.59 9.61 -11.54
C ARG A 38 -17.58 9.87 -12.66
N LYS A 39 -17.10 11.12 -12.82
CA LYS A 39 -16.06 11.46 -13.80
C LYS A 39 -14.74 10.74 -13.51
N VAL A 40 -14.28 10.80 -12.26
CA VAL A 40 -13.03 10.14 -11.84
C VAL A 40 -13.16 8.62 -11.91
N GLN A 41 -14.34 8.06 -11.60
CA GLN A 41 -14.59 6.63 -11.76
C GLN A 41 -14.48 6.21 -13.22
N LYS A 42 -15.11 6.94 -14.15
CA LYS A 42 -14.96 6.64 -15.59
C LYS A 42 -13.51 6.71 -16.06
N LEU A 43 -12.73 7.65 -15.54
CA LEU A 43 -11.31 7.73 -15.82
C LEU A 43 -10.58 6.49 -15.30
N LEU A 44 -10.88 6.05 -14.07
CA LEU A 44 -10.33 4.81 -13.51
C LEU A 44 -10.68 3.59 -14.36
N ASP A 45 -11.95 3.46 -14.76
CA ASP A 45 -12.43 2.33 -15.57
C ASP A 45 -11.70 2.28 -16.93
N ARG A 46 -11.47 3.45 -17.55
CA ARG A 46 -10.67 3.57 -18.78
C ARG A 46 -9.23 3.13 -18.57
N ILE A 47 -8.58 3.61 -17.51
CA ILE A 47 -7.20 3.24 -17.16
C ILE A 47 -7.11 1.72 -16.96
N GLU A 48 -8.05 1.12 -16.23
CA GLU A 48 -8.07 -0.32 -16.00
C GLU A 48 -8.20 -1.11 -17.31
N ALA A 49 -9.06 -0.67 -18.22
CA ALA A 49 -9.20 -1.29 -19.54
C ALA A 49 -7.91 -1.19 -20.36
N GLU A 50 -7.25 -0.03 -20.38
CA GLU A 50 -5.97 0.17 -21.08
C GLU A 50 -4.84 -0.67 -20.47
N ILE A 51 -4.82 -0.84 -19.14
CA ILE A 51 -3.85 -1.69 -18.43
C ILE A 51 -4.05 -3.15 -18.82
N LEU A 52 -5.31 -3.62 -18.83
CA LEU A 52 -5.64 -4.98 -19.25
C LEU A 52 -5.29 -5.23 -20.73
N ALA A 53 -5.48 -4.22 -21.58
CA ALA A 53 -5.07 -4.26 -22.98
C ALA A 53 -3.55 -4.14 -23.19
N GLY A 54 -2.76 -3.85 -22.14
CA GLY A 54 -1.32 -3.64 -22.23
C GLY A 54 -0.90 -2.39 -22.98
N SER A 55 -1.82 -1.45 -23.21
CA SER A 55 -1.60 -0.20 -23.97
C SER A 55 -1.58 1.05 -23.10
N PHE A 56 -1.72 0.89 -21.78
CA PHE A 56 -1.74 2.01 -20.85
C PHE A 56 -0.37 2.72 -20.78
N ASP A 57 -0.36 3.99 -21.17
CA ASP A 57 0.75 4.91 -20.99
C ASP A 57 0.48 5.82 -19.79
N TYR A 58 1.27 5.58 -18.74
CA TYR A 58 1.20 6.34 -17.50
C TYR A 58 1.56 7.82 -17.70
N GLY A 59 2.61 8.11 -18.47
CA GLY A 59 3.10 9.47 -18.69
C GLY A 59 2.14 10.32 -19.50
N ALA A 60 1.46 9.71 -20.48
CA ALA A 60 0.41 10.36 -21.26
C ALA A 60 -0.84 10.68 -20.41
N THR A 61 -1.19 9.79 -19.48
CA THR A 61 -2.40 9.95 -18.66
C THR A 61 -2.21 10.94 -17.52
N PHE A 62 -1.02 10.96 -16.90
CA PHE A 62 -0.69 11.81 -15.76
C PHE A 62 0.55 12.68 -16.04
N PRO A 63 0.42 13.68 -16.94
CA PRO A 63 1.53 14.57 -17.26
C PRO A 63 1.94 15.36 -16.01
N GLY A 64 3.22 15.28 -15.64
CA GLY A 64 3.76 15.95 -14.46
C GLY A 64 3.66 15.17 -13.15
N SER A 65 3.17 13.92 -13.17
CA SER A 65 3.32 13.04 -12.01
C SER A 65 4.80 12.68 -11.82
N ALA A 66 5.32 12.82 -10.60
CA ALA A 66 6.69 12.40 -10.28
C ALA A 66 6.92 10.89 -10.56
N ARG A 67 5.84 10.11 -10.56
CA ARG A 67 5.86 8.68 -10.88
C ARG A 67 5.94 8.40 -12.39
N ALA A 68 5.65 9.37 -13.26
CA ALA A 68 5.81 9.19 -14.70
C ALA A 68 7.26 8.82 -15.08
N LEU A 69 8.24 9.39 -14.37
CA LEU A 69 9.66 9.04 -14.53
C LEU A 69 9.98 7.59 -14.13
N GLN A 70 9.24 7.04 -13.17
CA GLN A 70 9.43 5.65 -12.71
C GLN A 70 8.95 4.66 -13.79
N PHE A 71 7.89 5.01 -14.51
CA PHE A 71 7.30 4.16 -15.54
C PHE A 71 7.83 4.45 -16.96
N SER A 72 8.53 5.56 -17.19
CA SER A 72 9.16 5.87 -18.47
C SER A 72 10.43 5.07 -18.75
N GLY A 73 11.00 4.40 -17.74
CA GLY A 73 12.30 3.72 -17.81
C GLY A 73 12.28 2.20 -17.96
N VAL A 74 11.11 1.55 -17.93
CA VAL A 74 11.01 0.09 -17.91
C VAL A 74 10.02 -0.38 -18.97
N GLY A 75 10.56 -0.80 -20.12
CA GLY A 75 9.84 -1.68 -21.05
C GLY A 75 9.46 -3.00 -20.35
N PRO A 76 8.55 -3.81 -20.90
CA PRO A 76 7.99 -4.98 -20.23
C PRO A 76 9.05 -6.10 -20.14
N SER A 77 9.98 -5.97 -19.20
CA SER A 77 10.78 -7.07 -18.71
C SER A 77 9.97 -7.73 -17.61
N GLY A 78 9.45 -8.91 -17.96
CA GLY A 78 8.61 -9.74 -17.12
C GLY A 78 9.23 -10.09 -15.78
N GLY A 79 8.40 -10.73 -14.95
CA GLY A 79 8.70 -11.07 -13.57
C GLY A 79 10.13 -11.54 -13.32
N ALA A 80 10.78 -10.84 -12.42
CA ALA A 80 11.86 -11.37 -11.61
C ALA A 80 11.45 -11.07 -10.17
N ALA A 81 10.80 -12.03 -9.54
CA ALA A 81 11.49 -12.85 -8.56
C ALA A 81 12.02 -11.98 -7.41
N HIS A 82 11.23 -11.97 -6.33
CA HIS A 82 11.73 -11.85 -4.97
C HIS A 82 12.65 -13.05 -4.61
N ARG A 83 13.58 -13.44 -5.49
CA ARG A 83 14.71 -14.26 -5.07
C ARG A 83 15.74 -13.26 -4.61
N ALA A 84 15.68 -12.94 -3.32
CA ALA A 84 16.80 -12.40 -2.59
C ALA A 84 17.97 -13.39 -2.74
N SER A 85 18.80 -13.15 -3.76
CA SER A 85 20.08 -13.81 -3.91
C SER A 85 20.99 -13.22 -2.85
N VAL A 86 21.03 -13.88 -1.69
CA VAL A 86 22.05 -13.64 -0.67
C VAL A 86 23.41 -13.88 -1.33
N PRO A 87 24.34 -12.90 -1.34
CA PRO A 87 25.69 -13.18 -1.78
C PRO A 87 26.36 -14.08 -0.73
N ALA A 88 26.67 -15.31 -1.13
CA ALA A 88 27.59 -16.15 -0.38
C ALA A 88 28.98 -15.50 -0.45
N ARG A 89 29.34 -14.76 0.60
CA ARG A 89 30.74 -14.38 0.84
C ARG A 89 31.19 -15.10 2.10
N ALA A 90 31.93 -16.18 1.88
CA ALA A 90 32.75 -16.81 2.90
C ALA A 90 33.74 -15.76 3.44
N GLY A 91 33.68 -15.50 4.74
CA GLY A 91 34.61 -14.58 5.40
C GLY A 91 34.19 -14.24 6.83
N ALA A 92 34.73 -15.03 7.77
CA ALA A 92 34.93 -14.72 9.19
C ALA A 92 33.70 -14.56 10.11
N ALA A 93 33.62 -15.47 11.07
CA ALA A 93 32.73 -15.45 12.22
C ALA A 93 32.96 -14.24 13.13
N ARG A 94 31.88 -13.54 13.51
CA ARG A 94 31.42 -13.37 14.91
C ARG A 94 30.18 -12.47 14.99
N GLU A 95 29.27 -12.88 15.88
CA GLU A 95 28.19 -12.11 16.51
C GLU A 95 26.91 -11.84 15.70
N VAL A 96 26.18 -12.92 15.43
CA VAL A 96 24.77 -12.92 15.00
C VAL A 96 23.91 -13.21 16.22
N ASP A 97 23.64 -12.17 17.02
CA ASP A 97 22.72 -12.22 18.16
C ASP A 97 22.22 -10.78 18.33
N ARG A 98 21.00 -10.34 18.00
CA ARG A 98 19.70 -10.85 18.45
C ARG A 98 18.60 -10.28 17.53
N THR A 99 18.41 -10.84 16.34
CA THR A 99 17.13 -10.65 15.64
C THR A 99 16.38 -11.96 15.78
N PRO A 100 15.40 -12.07 16.70
CA PRO A 100 14.65 -13.30 16.87
C PRO A 100 13.99 -13.67 15.55
N ARG A 101 13.96 -14.95 15.25
CA ARG A 101 13.29 -15.41 14.03
C ARG A 101 11.80 -15.10 14.17
N PHE A 102 11.11 -14.92 13.05
CA PHE A 102 9.67 -14.61 13.02
C PHE A 102 8.81 -15.54 13.91
N ARG A 103 9.22 -16.80 14.07
CA ARG A 103 8.61 -17.78 14.97
C ARG A 103 8.68 -17.38 16.45
N GLU A 104 9.84 -16.94 16.92
CA GLU A 104 10.06 -16.54 18.32
C GLU A 104 9.33 -15.21 18.64
N PHE A 105 9.28 -14.29 17.67
CA PHE A 105 8.49 -13.06 17.79
C PHE A 105 6.98 -13.36 17.92
N ALA A 106 6.45 -14.31 17.14
CA ALA A 106 5.03 -14.68 17.19
C ALA A 106 4.62 -15.31 18.53
N GLU A 107 5.51 -16.11 19.13
CA GLU A 107 5.27 -16.77 20.42
C GLU A 107 5.16 -15.74 21.56
N THR A 108 5.94 -14.67 21.54
CA THR A 108 5.86 -13.58 22.55
C THR A 108 4.52 -12.83 22.47
N TRP A 109 3.98 -12.65 21.25
CA TRP A 109 2.74 -11.91 21.03
C TRP A 109 1.49 -12.68 21.50
N MET A 110 1.47 -14.00 21.34
CA MET A 110 0.31 -14.83 21.73
C MET A 110 0.16 -14.98 23.25
N VAL A 111 1.25 -14.89 24.02
CA VAL A 111 1.18 -15.00 25.49
C VAL A 111 0.60 -13.74 26.16
N SER A 112 0.67 -12.58 25.51
CA SER A 112 0.21 -11.30 26.08
C SER A 112 -1.25 -10.93 25.77
N ALA A 113 -2.00 -11.75 25.02
CA ALA A 113 -3.35 -11.42 24.58
C ALA A 113 -4.47 -12.18 25.32
N TYR A 114 -4.28 -12.46 26.61
CA TYR A 114 -5.36 -12.95 27.47
C TYR A 114 -5.23 -12.41 28.90
N GLU A 115 -5.71 -11.19 29.12
CA GLU A 115 -6.18 -10.73 30.43
C GLU A 115 -7.70 -10.51 30.35
N PRO A 116 -8.52 -11.47 30.81
CA PRO A 116 -9.94 -11.24 31.04
C PRO A 116 -10.13 -10.85 32.52
N THR A 117 -10.08 -9.57 32.83
CA THR A 117 -10.53 -9.06 34.13
C THR A 117 -11.46 -7.87 33.88
N LEU A 118 -12.70 -8.18 33.50
CA LEU A 118 -13.86 -8.10 34.39
C LEU A 118 -14.03 -6.73 35.05
N PHE A 119 -14.91 -5.96 34.40
CA PHE A 119 -15.74 -4.91 34.97
C PHE A 119 -16.19 -5.29 36.41
N SER A 120 -15.53 -4.72 37.43
CA SER A 120 -15.97 -4.82 38.81
C SER A 120 -16.55 -3.49 39.27
N THR A 121 -17.87 -3.47 39.34
CA THR A 121 -18.65 -2.59 40.20
C THR A 121 -18.09 -2.63 41.62
N THR A 122 -17.71 -1.49 42.17
CA THR A 122 -17.80 -1.23 43.61
C THR A 122 -18.03 0.27 43.82
N HIS A 123 -19.30 0.67 43.93
CA HIS A 123 -19.66 1.90 44.62
C HIS A 123 -19.74 1.56 46.11
N ARG A 124 -18.67 1.82 46.87
CA ARG A 124 -18.70 1.81 48.33
C ARG A 124 -18.44 3.23 48.81
N SER A 125 -19.53 3.97 48.96
CA SER A 125 -19.58 5.23 49.70
C SER A 125 -19.52 4.89 51.19
N LEU A 126 -18.57 5.46 51.91
CA LEU A 126 -18.57 5.56 53.36
C LEU A 126 -18.21 7.01 53.72
N CYS A 127 -19.24 7.79 54.00
CA CYS A 127 -19.33 8.81 55.03
C CYS A 127 -20.77 8.75 55.54
#